data_AF-L0RXB7-F1
#
_entry.id   AF-L0RXB7-F1
#
_cell.length_a   1.000
_cell.length_b   1.000
_cell.length_c   1.000
_cell.angle_alpha   90.00
_cell.angle_beta   90.00
_cell.angle_gamma   90.00
#
_symmetry.space_group_name_H-M   'P 1'
#
loop_
_entity.id
_entity.type
_entity.pdbx_description
1 polymer ?
#
loop_
_entity_poly.entity_id
_entity_poly.type
_entity_poly.pdbx_seq_one_letter_code
_entity_poly.pdbx_strand_id
1 'polypeptide(L)'
;MSKYKKIFSGLGLLSISTLVGASVVACANKKPKASDSSTEAIDQNNNQGNSTTPEQGKPETPKEGTPTPEAPKTPEMSKENPEQNDNTGQGNGSNSNKQEENKGEGGKDDSKQENKPTPEPQPKPEPKVTVEAKSMELLESIEKLPYPQKDAKAKQTLKSKVNEIKNKSEEENKKIEELVLLGKEIEQVNNKLVEVIKNIDELPYPNQPALKKGAEISAKDKFKEKLNNLTNIKDIENVLPSNWKNNITMYNEVFKLIKDLIKEGKRTNLIKRFIQTDNSSTGNFTEAELIWQIYETVRIEILPKNNTVEKLNNKQKHGKNVKWLLDNIKKLKEVFNSEKKKPENDKNMEKKNN
;
A
#
# COMPACT_ATOMS: atom_id res chain seq x y z
N MET A 1 -61.04 -16.00 -47.57
CA MET A 1 -61.56 -16.24 -46.20
C MET A 1 -60.41 -16.16 -45.21
N SER A 2 -60.68 -15.79 -43.94
CA SER A 2 -59.90 -16.13 -42.71
C SER A 2 -58.40 -16.50 -42.87
N LYS A 3 -57.41 -15.68 -42.48
CA LYS A 3 -57.03 -15.36 -41.08
C LYS A 3 -57.38 -16.48 -40.07
N TYR A 4 -56.39 -17.26 -39.61
CA TYR A 4 -56.19 -17.81 -38.25
C TYR A 4 -54.95 -18.75 -38.27
N LYS A 5 -54.23 -19.13 -37.20
CA LYS A 5 -53.83 -18.54 -35.90
C LYS A 5 -53.28 -19.67 -35.02
N LYS A 6 -52.00 -19.56 -34.62
CA LYS A 6 -51.35 -20.12 -33.41
C LYS A 6 -51.08 -21.65 -33.24
N ILE A 7 -49.79 -21.92 -32.93
CA ILE A 7 -49.21 -22.58 -31.74
C ILE A 7 -49.58 -24.04 -31.41
N PHE A 8 -48.56 -24.74 -30.87
CA PHE A 8 -48.48 -25.95 -30.05
C PHE A 8 -47.86 -27.14 -30.80
N SER A 9 -46.94 -27.96 -30.27
CA SER A 9 -46.04 -27.98 -29.09
C SER A 9 -45.56 -29.42 -28.93
N GLY A 10 -44.39 -29.65 -28.34
CA GLY A 10 -43.84 -30.99 -28.09
C GLY A 10 -42.85 -31.43 -29.17
N LEU A 11 -41.82 -32.23 -28.87
CA LEU A 11 -41.49 -32.92 -27.64
C LEU A 11 -39.97 -33.24 -27.59
N GLY A 12 -39.35 -33.28 -26.40
CA GLY A 12 -37.92 -33.64 -26.21
C GLY A 12 -37.19 -32.71 -25.24
N LEU A 13 -37.12 -33.01 -23.93
CA LEU A 13 -36.14 -33.90 -23.25
C LEU A 13 -34.74 -33.24 -23.14
N LEU A 14 -34.06 -33.16 -21.98
CA LEU A 14 -34.34 -33.66 -20.62
C LEU A 14 -33.61 -32.77 -19.59
N SER A 15 -34.15 -32.63 -18.37
CA SER A 15 -33.56 -31.83 -17.28
C SER A 15 -32.46 -32.56 -16.51
N ILE A 16 -31.45 -31.82 -16.01
CA ILE A 16 -30.56 -32.25 -14.92
C ILE A 16 -30.72 -31.27 -13.75
N SER A 17 -31.38 -31.70 -12.69
CA SER A 17 -31.51 -30.95 -11.43
C SER A 17 -30.32 -31.23 -10.52
N THR A 18 -29.62 -30.20 -10.08
CA THR A 18 -28.52 -30.34 -9.11
C THR A 18 -29.08 -30.40 -7.68
N LEU A 19 -28.73 -31.45 -6.94
CA LEU A 19 -29.19 -31.72 -5.58
C LEU A 19 -28.41 -30.88 -4.55
N VAL A 20 -29.11 -30.07 -3.74
CA VAL A 20 -28.53 -29.37 -2.59
C VAL A 20 -28.77 -30.19 -1.33
N GLY A 21 -27.69 -30.74 -0.74
CA GLY A 21 -27.73 -31.45 0.54
C GLY A 21 -27.19 -30.58 1.67
N ALA A 22 -28.07 -30.15 2.59
CA ALA A 22 -27.67 -29.53 3.85
C ALA A 22 -27.51 -30.60 4.93
N SER A 23 -26.35 -30.63 5.60
CA SER A 23 -26.13 -31.44 6.80
C SER A 23 -25.61 -30.57 7.93
N VAL A 24 -26.48 -30.33 8.92
CA VAL A 24 -26.13 -29.71 10.20
C VAL A 24 -25.58 -30.81 11.11
N VAL A 25 -24.42 -30.59 11.72
CA VAL A 25 -23.92 -31.45 12.81
C VAL A 25 -23.58 -30.57 14.00
N ALA A 26 -24.34 -30.74 15.08
CA ALA A 26 -24.04 -30.15 16.37
C ALA A 26 -23.08 -31.06 17.15
N CYS A 27 -22.15 -30.48 17.90
CA CYS A 27 -21.42 -31.17 18.97
C CYS A 27 -21.52 -30.33 20.25
N ALA A 28 -22.03 -30.95 21.32
CA ALA A 28 -22.23 -30.32 22.61
C ALA A 28 -21.00 -30.43 23.52
N ASN A 29 -20.96 -29.59 24.56
CA ASN A 29 -19.94 -29.59 25.61
C ASN A 29 -19.76 -30.95 26.30
N LYS A 30 -18.49 -31.32 26.60
CA LYS A 30 -18.09 -31.96 27.86
C LYS A 30 -16.56 -31.90 28.11
N LYS A 31 -16.18 -31.46 29.31
CA LYS A 31 -14.91 -31.76 30.01
C LYS A 31 -15.24 -32.83 31.08
N PRO A 32 -14.30 -33.68 31.58
CA PRO A 32 -13.13 -33.21 32.35
C PRO A 32 -11.82 -34.09 32.37
N LYS A 33 -10.76 -33.44 32.89
CA LYS A 33 -9.60 -33.90 33.71
C LYS A 33 -8.85 -35.26 33.49
N ALA A 34 -7.54 -35.11 33.23
CA ALA A 34 -6.35 -35.65 33.94
C ALA A 34 -6.18 -37.14 34.31
N SER A 35 -5.06 -37.77 33.87
CA SER A 35 -3.97 -38.31 34.74
C SER A 35 -2.87 -39.05 33.94
N ASP A 36 -1.59 -38.73 34.25
CA ASP A 36 -0.39 -39.59 34.35
C ASP A 36 0.16 -40.55 33.25
N SER A 37 1.50 -40.68 33.36
CA SER A 37 2.38 -41.82 33.03
C SER A 37 3.07 -41.91 31.66
N SER A 38 4.42 -41.86 31.75
CA SER A 38 5.43 -42.75 31.14
C SER A 38 4.90 -43.97 30.35
N THR A 39 5.56 -44.43 29.28
CA THR A 39 6.92 -45.03 29.34
C THR A 39 7.62 -45.05 27.96
N GLU A 40 8.91 -45.35 28.00
CA GLU A 40 9.86 -45.53 26.89
C GLU A 40 9.38 -46.43 25.74
N ALA A 41 9.87 -46.15 24.54
CA ALA A 41 10.13 -47.15 23.51
C ALA A 41 11.41 -46.75 22.75
N ILE A 42 12.51 -47.44 23.06
CA ILE A 42 13.71 -47.45 22.21
C ILE A 42 13.37 -48.35 21.02
N ASP A 43 13.68 -47.93 19.80
CA ASP A 43 13.98 -48.91 18.76
C ASP A 43 15.16 -48.44 17.90
N GLN A 44 15.97 -49.41 17.49
CA GLN A 44 17.24 -49.21 16.80
C GLN A 44 17.02 -49.39 15.30
N ASN A 45 17.49 -48.46 14.48
CA ASN A 45 18.12 -48.88 13.24
C ASN A 45 19.22 -47.93 12.78
N ASN A 46 20.36 -48.52 12.47
CA ASN A 46 21.53 -47.86 11.93
C ASN A 46 22.01 -48.74 10.78
N ASN A 47 21.92 -48.29 9.53
CA ASN A 47 22.80 -48.84 8.51
C ASN A 47 23.05 -47.92 7.31
N GLN A 48 24.25 -48.09 6.76
CA GLN A 48 24.84 -47.29 5.70
C GLN A 48 24.29 -47.66 4.32
N GLY A 49 24.35 -46.72 3.37
CA GLY A 49 24.10 -46.98 1.96
C GLY A 49 24.63 -45.86 1.08
N ASN A 50 25.79 -46.05 0.46
CA ASN A 50 26.40 -45.13 -0.50
C ASN A 50 26.50 -45.82 -1.87
N SER A 51 25.97 -45.21 -2.95
CA SER A 51 26.33 -45.59 -4.33
C SER A 51 25.89 -44.55 -5.38
N THR A 52 26.88 -43.82 -5.93
CA THR A 52 27.13 -43.50 -7.37
C THR A 52 26.00 -43.73 -8.41
N THR A 53 25.54 -42.74 -9.22
CA THR A 53 26.13 -42.20 -10.51
C THR A 53 25.16 -42.50 -11.70
N PRO A 54 25.11 -41.81 -12.88
CA PRO A 54 25.96 -40.73 -13.46
C PRO A 54 25.26 -39.44 -13.97
N GLU A 55 26.06 -38.49 -14.46
CA GLU A 55 25.68 -37.42 -15.40
C GLU A 55 25.32 -37.94 -16.81
N GLN A 56 24.46 -37.21 -17.54
CA GLN A 56 24.66 -36.81 -18.95
C GLN A 56 23.56 -35.82 -19.41
N GLY A 57 23.90 -34.78 -20.18
CA GLY A 57 22.89 -33.90 -20.81
C GLY A 57 23.25 -32.41 -21.01
N LYS A 58 24.28 -32.11 -21.82
CA LYS A 58 24.56 -30.76 -22.35
C LYS A 58 23.58 -30.47 -23.52
N PRO A 59 23.06 -29.23 -23.67
CA PRO A 59 23.50 -28.36 -24.78
C PRO A 59 23.81 -26.94 -24.26
N GLU A 60 24.98 -26.36 -24.55
CA GLU A 60 25.33 -25.61 -25.77
C GLU A 60 24.76 -24.18 -25.88
N THR A 61 25.70 -23.24 -25.89
CA THR A 61 25.56 -21.81 -26.12
C THR A 61 25.31 -21.49 -27.59
N PRO A 62 24.70 -20.32 -27.86
CA PRO A 62 25.20 -19.46 -28.93
C PRO A 62 25.89 -18.20 -28.36
N LYS A 63 27.02 -17.84 -28.96
CA LYS A 63 27.65 -16.53 -28.83
C LYS A 63 27.25 -15.66 -30.03
N GLU A 64 27.24 -14.35 -29.79
CA GLU A 64 27.54 -13.26 -30.75
C GLU A 64 26.71 -13.18 -32.04
N GLY A 65 25.94 -12.09 -32.16
CA GLY A 65 25.09 -11.80 -33.32
C GLY A 65 24.43 -10.43 -33.17
N THR A 66 25.24 -9.37 -33.09
CA THR A 66 24.77 -7.99 -32.99
C THR A 66 24.54 -7.39 -34.39
N PRO A 67 23.32 -6.94 -34.72
CA PRO A 67 23.14 -5.88 -35.70
C PRO A 67 22.66 -4.60 -35.00
N THR A 68 23.35 -3.50 -35.29
CA THR A 68 23.04 -2.14 -34.83
C THR A 68 21.70 -1.65 -35.41
N PRO A 69 20.77 -1.10 -34.60
CA PRO A 69 19.75 -0.18 -35.08
C PRO A 69 20.30 1.25 -35.07
N GLU A 70 20.11 1.97 -36.19
CA GLU A 70 20.59 3.33 -36.38
C GLU A 70 19.95 4.34 -35.42
N ALA A 71 20.65 5.46 -35.18
CA ALA A 71 20.18 6.54 -34.33
C ALA A 71 19.03 7.34 -35.00
N PRO A 72 17.91 7.63 -34.30
CA PRO A 72 16.99 8.67 -34.71
C PRO A 72 17.68 10.04 -34.61
N LYS A 73 17.65 10.80 -35.70
CA LYS A 73 18.24 12.15 -35.78
C LYS A 73 17.54 13.11 -34.82
N THR A 74 18.33 13.86 -34.04
CA THR A 74 17.89 15.08 -33.36
C THR A 74 17.52 16.15 -34.39
N PRO A 75 16.35 16.81 -34.30
CA PRO A 75 16.13 18.10 -34.93
C PRO A 75 16.83 19.21 -34.13
N GLU A 76 17.35 20.22 -34.81
CA GLU A 76 18.04 21.37 -34.21
C GLU A 76 17.14 22.23 -33.30
N MET A 77 17.77 22.83 -32.29
CA MET A 77 17.20 23.97 -31.57
C MET A 77 17.30 25.23 -32.41
N SER A 78 16.19 25.74 -32.92
CA SER A 78 16.09 27.15 -33.31
C SER A 78 15.92 28.00 -32.05
N LYS A 79 16.79 28.99 -31.88
CA LYS A 79 16.66 30.04 -30.85
C LYS A 79 15.67 31.09 -31.34
N GLU A 80 14.70 31.43 -30.52
CA GLU A 80 14.25 32.82 -30.36
C GLU A 80 13.53 32.98 -29.00
N ASN A 81 13.65 34.18 -28.42
CA ASN A 81 13.36 34.51 -27.02
C ASN A 81 13.26 36.05 -26.94
N PRO A 82 12.59 36.63 -25.93
CA PRO A 82 11.20 36.45 -25.50
C PRO A 82 10.37 37.73 -25.74
N GLU A 83 9.03 37.66 -25.64
CA GLU A 83 8.23 38.87 -25.36
C GLU A 83 7.64 38.83 -23.96
N GLN A 84 7.77 39.95 -23.25
CA GLN A 84 7.36 40.13 -21.87
C GLN A 84 5.87 40.44 -21.79
N ASN A 85 5.21 39.87 -20.77
CA ASN A 85 3.85 40.20 -20.39
C ASN A 85 3.87 41.30 -19.31
N ASP A 86 3.61 42.55 -19.71
CA ASP A 86 3.42 43.66 -18.77
C ASP A 86 1.96 43.76 -18.30
N ASN A 87 1.73 43.39 -17.04
CA ASN A 87 0.52 43.76 -16.32
C ASN A 87 0.59 45.23 -15.89
N THR A 88 -0.33 46.07 -16.37
CA THR A 88 -0.73 47.29 -15.66
C THR A 88 -2.15 47.13 -15.13
N GLY A 89 -2.26 46.96 -13.81
CA GLY A 89 -3.55 46.88 -13.12
C GLY A 89 -3.97 48.23 -12.56
N GLN A 90 -5.26 48.55 -12.69
CA GLN A 90 -6.05 49.53 -11.92
C GLN A 90 -7.52 49.16 -12.18
N GLY A 91 -8.45 49.14 -11.23
CA GLY A 91 -8.40 49.56 -9.83
C GLY A 91 -9.81 50.03 -9.46
N ASN A 92 -10.57 49.22 -8.72
CA ASN A 92 -11.94 49.57 -8.32
C ASN A 92 -11.99 50.82 -7.44
N GLY A 93 -12.97 51.70 -7.65
CA GLY A 93 -13.19 52.89 -6.82
C GLY A 93 -14.58 53.48 -6.96
N SER A 94 -15.51 53.07 -6.09
CA SER A 94 -16.78 53.76 -5.86
C SER A 94 -16.58 54.96 -4.93
N ASN A 95 -17.15 56.14 -5.24
CA ASN A 95 -18.08 56.83 -4.32
C ASN A 95 -18.67 58.16 -4.83
N SER A 96 -19.97 58.33 -4.55
CA SER A 96 -20.62 59.51 -3.92
C SER A 96 -20.61 60.92 -4.56
N ASN A 97 -21.78 61.25 -5.15
CA ASN A 97 -22.75 62.23 -4.61
C ASN A 97 -22.45 63.76 -4.56
N LYS A 98 -23.08 64.54 -5.47
CA LYS A 98 -23.99 65.72 -5.21
C LYS A 98 -24.52 66.33 -6.52
N GLN A 99 -25.81 66.75 -6.61
CA GLN A 99 -26.33 68.15 -6.57
C GLN A 99 -25.47 69.18 -7.33
N GLU A 100 -25.97 70.09 -8.19
CA GLU A 100 -27.34 70.57 -8.53
C GLU A 100 -27.34 71.16 -9.99
N GLU A 101 -28.33 71.83 -10.60
CA GLU A 101 -29.51 72.60 -10.13
C GLU A 101 -30.76 72.39 -11.06
N ASN A 102 -31.49 73.46 -11.44
CA ASN A 102 -32.74 73.45 -12.23
C ASN A 102 -32.73 74.43 -13.41
N LYS A 103 -33.57 74.15 -14.42
CA LYS A 103 -34.36 75.05 -15.31
C LYS A 103 -35.04 74.15 -16.36
N GLY A 104 -36.29 74.31 -16.77
CA GLY A 104 -37.30 75.35 -16.54
C GLY A 104 -38.21 75.40 -17.78
N GLU A 105 -39.51 75.70 -17.62
CA GLU A 105 -40.55 75.66 -18.68
C GLU A 105 -40.92 74.22 -19.15
N GLY A 106 -42.17 73.88 -19.47
CA GLY A 106 -43.42 74.65 -19.41
C GLY A 106 -44.43 74.17 -20.47
N GLY A 107 -45.39 73.32 -20.09
CA GLY A 107 -46.39 72.80 -21.04
C GLY A 107 -47.44 71.90 -20.38
N LYS A 108 -48.71 72.12 -20.70
CA LYS A 108 -49.86 71.32 -20.23
C LYS A 108 -50.02 70.08 -21.10
N ASP A 109 -50.45 68.97 -20.49
CA ASP A 109 -51.73 68.36 -20.87
C ASP A 109 -52.22 67.35 -19.82
N ASP A 110 -53.53 67.27 -19.66
CA ASP A 110 -54.21 66.39 -18.71
C ASP A 110 -54.26 64.94 -19.22
N SER A 111 -53.82 63.97 -18.42
CA SER A 111 -54.28 62.58 -18.55
C SER A 111 -54.13 61.81 -17.24
N LYS A 112 -55.26 61.32 -16.74
CA LYS A 112 -55.31 60.40 -15.58
C LYS A 112 -54.67 59.06 -15.97
N GLN A 113 -53.72 58.59 -15.19
CA GLN A 113 -53.36 57.17 -15.17
C GLN A 113 -53.15 56.68 -13.72
N GLU A 114 -53.50 55.42 -13.50
CA GLU A 114 -53.88 54.89 -12.19
C GLU A 114 -52.68 54.58 -11.28
N ASN A 115 -52.92 54.64 -9.96
CA ASN A 115 -52.01 54.13 -8.94
C ASN A 115 -51.81 52.62 -9.12
N LYS A 116 -50.70 52.22 -9.76
CA LYS A 116 -50.19 50.85 -9.70
C LYS A 116 -49.10 50.79 -8.63
N PRO A 117 -49.22 49.98 -7.56
CA PRO A 117 -48.15 49.85 -6.59
C PRO A 117 -46.92 49.23 -7.25
N THR A 118 -45.76 49.85 -6.99
CA THR A 118 -44.46 49.29 -7.34
C THR A 118 -44.30 47.92 -6.67
N PRO A 119 -43.93 46.84 -7.38
CA PRO A 119 -43.63 45.58 -6.73
C PRO A 119 -42.45 45.75 -5.77
N GLU A 120 -42.60 45.31 -4.52
CA GLU A 120 -41.45 45.19 -3.62
C GLU A 120 -40.39 44.28 -4.26
N PRO A 121 -39.09 44.60 -4.13
CA PRO A 121 -38.04 43.70 -4.59
C PRO A 121 -38.14 42.39 -3.81
N GLN A 122 -38.53 41.30 -4.47
CA GLN A 122 -38.50 39.99 -3.84
C GLN A 122 -37.08 39.72 -3.30
N PRO A 123 -36.94 39.21 -2.07
CA PRO A 123 -35.64 38.84 -1.55
C PRO A 123 -34.99 37.85 -2.52
N LYS A 124 -33.76 38.16 -2.93
CA LYS A 124 -32.96 37.34 -3.84
C LYS A 124 -32.91 35.92 -3.24
N PRO A 125 -33.44 34.88 -3.91
CA PRO A 125 -33.58 33.58 -3.29
C PRO A 125 -32.20 33.06 -2.88
N GLU A 126 -32.06 32.70 -1.60
CA GLU A 126 -30.86 32.03 -1.11
C GLU A 126 -30.61 30.77 -1.97
N PRO A 127 -29.35 30.44 -2.29
CA PRO A 127 -29.04 29.30 -3.13
C PRO A 127 -29.48 28.01 -2.44
N LYS A 128 -30.66 27.50 -2.82
CA LYS A 128 -31.21 26.23 -2.32
C LYS A 128 -30.18 25.13 -2.59
N VAL A 129 -29.68 24.50 -1.53
CA VAL A 129 -28.78 23.34 -1.66
C VAL A 129 -29.56 22.23 -2.34
N THR A 130 -29.12 21.82 -3.53
CA THR A 130 -29.72 20.71 -4.29
C THR A 130 -28.87 19.45 -4.16
N VAL A 131 -29.49 18.29 -4.41
CA VAL A 131 -28.80 16.99 -4.49
C VAL A 131 -27.70 17.03 -5.56
N GLU A 132 -27.95 17.65 -6.70
CA GLU A 132 -26.98 17.86 -7.80
C GLU A 132 -25.74 18.62 -7.34
N ALA A 133 -25.92 19.79 -6.72
CA ALA A 133 -24.82 20.64 -6.28
C ALA A 133 -23.96 19.91 -5.23
N LYS A 134 -24.58 19.30 -4.22
CA LYS A 134 -23.87 18.56 -3.18
C LYS A 134 -23.17 17.32 -3.73
N SER A 135 -23.78 16.61 -4.69
CA SER A 135 -23.13 15.47 -5.37
C SER A 135 -21.87 15.90 -6.13
N MET A 136 -21.92 17.01 -6.87
CA MET A 136 -20.76 17.52 -7.61
C MET A 136 -19.60 17.92 -6.68
N GLU A 137 -19.89 18.63 -5.59
CA GLU A 137 -18.92 19.01 -4.55
C GLU A 137 -18.20 17.78 -3.95
N LEU A 138 -18.95 16.69 -3.68
CA LEU A 138 -18.37 15.45 -3.18
C LEU A 138 -17.54 14.72 -4.24
N LEU A 139 -17.99 14.67 -5.49
CA LEU A 139 -17.23 14.04 -6.58
C LEU A 139 -15.89 14.74 -6.82
N GLU A 140 -15.86 16.08 -6.74
CA GLU A 140 -14.62 16.86 -6.82
C GLU A 140 -13.72 16.61 -5.59
N SER A 141 -14.30 16.57 -4.38
CA SER A 141 -13.58 16.23 -3.14
C SER A 141 -12.96 14.84 -3.20
N ILE A 142 -13.66 13.84 -3.75
CA ILE A 142 -13.16 12.47 -3.94
C ILE A 142 -11.99 12.45 -4.94
N GLU A 143 -12.04 13.26 -5.99
CA GLU A 143 -10.94 13.33 -6.97
C GLU A 143 -9.65 13.89 -6.34
N LYS A 144 -9.78 14.84 -5.42
CA LYS A 144 -8.67 15.45 -4.66
C LYS A 144 -8.07 14.54 -3.59
N LEU A 145 -8.70 13.41 -3.24
CA LEU A 145 -8.20 12.50 -2.21
C LEU A 145 -6.78 11.97 -2.56
N PRO A 146 -5.84 11.98 -1.60
CA PRO A 146 -4.41 11.72 -1.85
C PRO A 146 -4.07 10.22 -1.97
N TYR A 147 -4.92 9.42 -2.62
CA TYR A 147 -4.59 8.02 -2.91
C TYR A 147 -3.36 7.94 -3.82
N PRO A 148 -2.41 7.02 -3.57
CA PRO A 148 -1.19 6.86 -4.36
C PRO A 148 -1.42 6.60 -5.87
N GLN A 149 -2.52 5.91 -6.24
CA GLN A 149 -2.97 5.79 -7.63
C GLN A 149 -4.06 6.84 -7.92
N LYS A 150 -3.96 7.53 -9.07
CA LYS A 150 -4.94 8.54 -9.49
C LYS A 150 -6.34 7.95 -9.65
N ASP A 151 -6.41 6.75 -10.22
CA ASP A 151 -7.58 5.95 -10.57
C ASP A 151 -7.92 4.88 -9.51
N ALA A 152 -7.37 5.00 -8.30
CA ALA A 152 -7.54 4.07 -7.19
C ALA A 152 -8.99 3.56 -7.01
N LYS A 153 -9.13 2.25 -6.84
CA LYS A 153 -10.43 1.57 -6.65
C LYS A 153 -11.25 2.19 -5.52
N ALA A 154 -10.61 2.65 -4.45
CA ALA A 154 -11.24 3.36 -3.34
C ALA A 154 -11.98 4.64 -3.80
N LYS A 155 -11.40 5.44 -4.70
CA LYS A 155 -12.09 6.60 -5.30
C LYS A 155 -13.31 6.16 -6.10
N GLN A 156 -13.21 5.08 -6.88
CA GLN A 156 -14.33 4.54 -7.64
C GLN A 156 -15.48 4.12 -6.71
N THR A 157 -15.18 3.41 -5.62
CA THR A 157 -16.17 3.03 -4.60
C THR A 157 -16.86 4.24 -3.95
N LEU A 158 -16.10 5.30 -3.63
CA LEU A 158 -16.69 6.54 -3.08
C LEU A 158 -17.58 7.26 -4.10
N LYS A 159 -17.17 7.32 -5.38
CA LYS A 159 -18.00 7.88 -6.46
C LYS A 159 -19.29 7.09 -6.67
N SER A 160 -19.24 5.76 -6.56
CA SER A 160 -20.45 4.90 -6.59
C SER A 160 -21.41 5.24 -5.45
N LYS A 161 -20.93 5.37 -4.20
CA LYS A 161 -21.78 5.78 -3.06
C LYS A 161 -22.52 7.11 -3.32
N VAL A 162 -21.85 8.12 -3.87
CA VAL A 162 -22.49 9.41 -4.22
C VAL A 162 -23.59 9.22 -5.25
N ASN A 163 -23.32 8.43 -6.31
CA ASN A 163 -24.31 8.14 -7.35
C ASN A 163 -25.48 7.29 -6.85
N GLU A 164 -25.24 6.34 -5.95
CA GLU A 164 -26.28 5.54 -5.28
C GLU A 164 -27.23 6.46 -4.50
N ILE A 165 -26.70 7.32 -3.62
CA ILE A 165 -27.52 8.26 -2.83
C ILE A 165 -28.33 9.20 -3.75
N LYS A 166 -27.68 9.77 -4.77
CA LYS A 166 -28.34 10.63 -5.77
C LYS A 166 -29.53 9.93 -6.43
N ASN A 167 -29.38 8.67 -6.81
CA ASN A 167 -30.36 7.91 -7.58
C ASN A 167 -31.41 7.15 -6.74
N LYS A 168 -31.34 7.20 -5.41
CA LYS A 168 -32.35 6.60 -4.52
C LYS A 168 -33.77 7.12 -4.82
N SER A 169 -34.78 6.28 -4.59
CA SER A 169 -36.19 6.68 -4.62
C SER A 169 -36.64 7.26 -3.27
N GLU A 170 -35.97 8.33 -2.84
CA GLU A 170 -36.18 9.01 -1.56
C GLU A 170 -36.40 10.52 -1.74
N GLU A 171 -36.93 11.17 -0.70
CA GLU A 171 -37.15 12.63 -0.66
C GLU A 171 -35.83 13.42 -0.78
N GLU A 172 -35.88 14.58 -1.43
CA GLU A 172 -34.70 15.44 -1.71
C GLU A 172 -33.90 15.77 -0.44
N ASN A 173 -34.59 16.11 0.65
CA ASN A 173 -33.94 16.45 1.93
C ASN A 173 -33.17 15.27 2.54
N LYS A 174 -33.72 14.04 2.49
CA LYS A 174 -33.06 12.82 3.01
C LYS A 174 -31.78 12.52 2.23
N LYS A 175 -31.81 12.67 0.91
CA LYS A 175 -30.60 12.55 0.07
C LYS A 175 -29.54 13.60 0.45
N ILE A 176 -29.95 14.84 0.69
CA ILE A 176 -29.02 15.90 1.11
C ILE A 176 -28.38 15.57 2.47
N GLU A 177 -29.15 15.08 3.43
CA GLU A 177 -28.65 14.62 4.73
C GLU A 177 -27.63 13.46 4.59
N GLU A 178 -27.94 12.44 3.78
CA GLU A 178 -27.01 11.34 3.49
C GLU A 178 -25.72 11.80 2.79
N LEU A 179 -25.82 12.72 1.82
CA LEU A 179 -24.65 13.32 1.17
C LEU A 179 -23.81 14.14 2.16
N VAL A 180 -24.43 14.86 3.10
CA VAL A 180 -23.71 15.59 4.16
C VAL A 180 -22.99 14.63 5.12
N LEU A 181 -23.59 13.48 5.46
CA LEU A 181 -22.93 12.44 6.26
C LEU A 181 -21.75 11.81 5.49
N LEU A 182 -21.95 11.44 4.22
CA LEU A 182 -20.88 10.91 3.36
C LEU A 182 -19.74 11.92 3.18
N GLY A 183 -20.04 13.23 3.12
CA GLY A 183 -19.02 14.28 3.10
C GLY A 183 -18.11 14.28 4.33
N LYS A 184 -18.69 14.09 5.52
CA LYS A 184 -17.93 13.94 6.78
C LYS A 184 -17.07 12.66 6.78
N GLU A 185 -17.58 11.55 6.24
CA GLU A 185 -16.78 10.33 6.06
C GLU A 185 -15.58 10.57 5.12
N ILE A 186 -15.81 11.25 3.99
CA ILE A 186 -14.77 11.57 2.99
C ILE A 186 -13.70 12.50 3.59
N GLU A 187 -14.08 13.49 4.39
CA GLU A 187 -13.15 14.37 5.10
C GLU A 187 -12.28 13.59 6.11
N GLN A 188 -12.88 12.70 6.90
CA GLN A 188 -12.14 11.85 7.84
C GLN A 188 -11.18 10.89 7.12
N VAL A 189 -11.61 10.32 5.99
CA VAL A 189 -10.75 9.51 5.11
C VAL A 189 -9.59 10.34 4.55
N ASN A 190 -9.83 11.56 4.07
CA ASN A 190 -8.78 12.47 3.61
C ASN A 190 -7.72 12.70 4.70
N ASN A 191 -8.17 13.09 5.90
CA ASN A 191 -7.29 13.44 7.00
C ASN A 191 -6.44 12.23 7.45
N LYS A 192 -7.05 11.03 7.55
CA LYS A 192 -6.32 9.81 7.90
C LYS A 192 -5.39 9.33 6.79
N LEU A 193 -5.73 9.52 5.50
CA LEU A 193 -4.82 9.23 4.38
C LEU A 193 -3.58 10.12 4.43
N VAL A 194 -3.73 11.44 4.62
CA VAL A 194 -2.60 12.38 4.76
C VAL A 194 -1.68 11.97 5.91
N GLU A 195 -2.26 11.63 7.08
CA GLU A 195 -1.53 11.16 8.24
C GLU A 195 -0.73 9.88 7.96
N VAL A 196 -1.39 8.83 7.43
CA VAL A 196 -0.76 7.53 7.19
C VAL A 196 0.29 7.61 6.09
N ILE A 197 0.06 8.36 5.00
CA ILE A 197 1.04 8.55 3.92
C ILE A 197 2.30 9.24 4.46
N LYS A 198 2.13 10.31 5.26
CA LYS A 198 3.25 10.98 5.93
C LYS A 198 4.02 10.02 6.85
N ASN A 199 3.31 9.24 7.66
CA ASN A 199 3.92 8.25 8.56
C ASN A 199 4.70 7.16 7.81
N ILE A 200 4.25 6.75 6.61
CA ILE A 200 4.97 5.83 5.72
C ILE A 200 6.25 6.49 5.16
N ASP A 201 6.15 7.74 4.72
CA ASP A 201 7.30 8.48 4.18
C ASP A 201 8.38 8.76 5.23
N GLU A 202 8.00 8.96 6.49
CA GLU A 202 8.90 9.10 7.64
C GLU A 202 9.52 7.77 8.13
N LEU A 203 9.19 6.61 7.55
CA LEU A 203 9.78 5.34 8.00
C LEU A 203 11.30 5.33 7.76
N PRO A 204 12.14 4.98 8.76
CA PRO A 204 13.59 5.13 8.71
C PRO A 204 14.28 3.97 7.97
N TYR A 205 13.78 3.59 6.80
CA TYR A 205 14.46 2.63 5.91
C TYR A 205 15.78 3.22 5.38
N PRO A 206 16.82 2.39 5.14
CA PRO A 206 18.05 2.83 4.51
C PRO A 206 17.82 3.36 3.09
N ASN A 207 18.48 4.47 2.75
CA ASN A 207 18.43 5.06 1.40
C ASN A 207 19.36 4.36 0.39
N GLN A 208 20.16 3.39 0.83
CA GLN A 208 21.11 2.63 0.01
C GLN A 208 21.15 1.15 0.45
N PRO A 209 21.37 0.20 -0.48
CA PRO A 209 21.56 0.41 -1.92
C PRO A 209 20.25 0.78 -2.63
N ALA A 210 20.34 1.57 -3.71
CA ALA A 210 19.19 1.89 -4.55
C ALA A 210 18.51 0.63 -5.14
N LEU A 211 17.18 0.66 -5.21
CA LEU A 211 16.38 -0.36 -5.88
C LEU A 211 16.34 -0.13 -7.40
N LYS A 212 16.25 -1.22 -8.17
CA LYS A 212 16.06 -1.18 -9.63
C LYS A 212 14.64 -0.74 -9.96
N LYS A 213 14.50 0.53 -10.39
CA LYS A 213 13.22 1.12 -10.83
C LYS A 213 12.50 0.19 -11.82
N GLY A 214 11.23 -0.12 -11.54
CA GLY A 214 10.39 -0.99 -12.37
C GLY A 214 10.56 -2.51 -12.17
N ALA A 215 11.59 -2.96 -11.46
CA ALA A 215 11.82 -4.38 -11.15
C ALA A 215 11.74 -4.70 -9.64
N GLU A 216 12.00 -3.71 -8.79
CA GLU A 216 12.00 -3.85 -7.32
C GLU A 216 11.13 -2.73 -6.72
N ILE A 217 10.30 -3.08 -5.74
CA ILE A 217 9.32 -2.19 -5.11
C ILE A 217 9.69 -2.02 -3.63
N SER A 218 9.81 -0.78 -3.16
CA SER A 218 10.18 -0.53 -1.76
C SER A 218 9.03 -0.89 -0.81
N ALA A 219 9.35 -1.17 0.45
CA ALA A 219 8.35 -1.41 1.47
C ALA A 219 7.42 -0.21 1.66
N LYS A 220 7.94 1.03 1.54
CA LYS A 220 7.12 2.27 1.57
C LYS A 220 6.08 2.27 0.46
N ASP A 221 6.47 1.91 -0.76
CA ASP A 221 5.56 1.83 -1.90
C ASP A 221 4.50 0.73 -1.69
N LYS A 222 4.89 -0.45 -1.18
CA LYS A 222 3.95 -1.54 -0.83
C LYS A 222 2.94 -1.13 0.24
N PHE A 223 3.34 -0.34 1.24
CA PHE A 223 2.40 0.22 2.22
C PHE A 223 1.43 1.21 1.55
N LYS A 224 1.93 2.08 0.67
CA LYS A 224 1.11 3.02 -0.09
C LYS A 224 0.11 2.30 -1.01
N GLU A 225 0.54 1.27 -1.74
CA GLU A 225 -0.32 0.49 -2.65
C GLU A 225 -1.55 -0.11 -1.96
N LYS A 226 -1.42 -0.54 -0.70
CA LYS A 226 -2.54 -1.07 0.10
C LYS A 226 -3.68 -0.04 0.27
N LEU A 227 -3.36 1.25 0.35
CA LEU A 227 -4.34 2.33 0.53
C LEU A 227 -5.31 2.45 -0.66
N ASN A 228 -4.88 2.11 -1.88
CA ASN A 228 -5.67 2.32 -3.11
C ASN A 228 -7.01 1.56 -3.15
N ASN A 229 -7.23 0.61 -2.23
CA ASN A 229 -8.43 -0.21 -2.14
C ASN A 229 -9.30 0.10 -0.90
N LEU A 230 -8.85 1.00 -0.02
CA LEU A 230 -9.46 1.20 1.30
C LEU A 230 -10.25 2.50 1.38
N THR A 231 -11.49 2.41 1.86
CA THR A 231 -12.38 3.56 2.12
C THR A 231 -12.78 3.69 3.58
N ASN A 232 -12.36 2.76 4.45
CA ASN A 232 -12.65 2.76 5.88
C ASN A 232 -11.45 3.30 6.68
N ILE A 233 -11.71 4.20 7.61
CA ILE A 233 -10.69 4.87 8.45
C ILE A 233 -9.85 3.85 9.25
N LYS A 234 -10.48 2.81 9.82
CA LYS A 234 -9.78 1.79 10.61
C LYS A 234 -8.85 0.96 9.75
N ASP A 235 -9.29 0.60 8.55
CA ASP A 235 -8.47 -0.20 7.63
C ASP A 235 -7.28 0.63 7.11
N ILE A 236 -7.49 1.91 6.81
CA ILE A 236 -6.43 2.86 6.43
C ILE A 236 -5.40 3.00 7.56
N GLU A 237 -5.85 3.18 8.81
CA GLU A 237 -4.99 3.26 9.99
C GLU A 237 -4.18 1.97 10.22
N ASN A 238 -4.79 0.81 10.00
CA ASN A 238 -4.14 -0.50 10.16
C ASN A 238 -3.14 -0.87 9.04
N VAL A 239 -3.03 -0.08 7.96
CA VAL A 239 -2.04 -0.34 6.88
C VAL A 239 -0.61 -0.35 7.42
N LEU A 240 -0.29 0.56 8.34
CA LEU A 240 1.03 0.67 8.95
C LEU A 240 0.96 0.23 10.43
N PRO A 241 1.49 -0.96 10.80
CA PRO A 241 1.47 -1.41 12.18
C PRO A 241 2.22 -0.43 13.11
N SER A 242 1.64 -0.14 14.27
CA SER A 242 2.16 0.85 15.23
C SER A 242 3.59 0.55 15.72
N ASN A 243 3.99 -0.74 15.76
CA ASN A 243 5.34 -1.16 16.11
C ASN A 243 6.34 -1.12 14.94
N TRP A 244 5.91 -0.91 13.69
CA TRP A 244 6.76 -1.11 12.51
C TRP A 244 7.94 -0.14 12.44
N LYS A 245 7.75 1.13 12.84
CA LYS A 245 8.83 2.14 12.93
C LYS A 245 9.92 1.73 13.92
N ASN A 246 9.55 1.07 15.03
CA ASN A 246 10.49 0.52 16.00
C ASN A 246 11.20 -0.72 15.44
N ASN A 247 10.48 -1.61 14.74
CA ASN A 247 11.11 -2.78 14.10
C ASN A 247 12.18 -2.36 13.10
N ILE A 248 11.89 -1.39 12.22
CA ILE A 248 12.87 -0.84 11.25
C ILE A 248 14.11 -0.29 11.96
N THR A 249 13.92 0.41 13.09
CA THR A 249 15.02 0.94 13.90
C THR A 249 15.91 -0.17 14.45
N MET A 250 15.33 -1.26 14.96
CA MET A 250 16.10 -2.43 15.41
C MET A 250 16.82 -3.15 14.25
N TYR A 251 16.21 -3.25 13.06
CA TYR A 251 16.92 -3.76 11.88
C TYR A 251 18.13 -2.89 11.50
N ASN A 252 17.99 -1.57 11.55
CA ASN A 252 19.12 -0.65 11.32
C ASN A 252 20.26 -0.86 12.34
N GLU A 253 19.96 -1.18 13.60
CA GLU A 253 20.97 -1.58 14.59
C GLU A 253 21.63 -2.91 14.24
N VAL A 254 20.85 -3.93 13.83
CA VAL A 254 21.40 -5.19 13.33
C VAL A 254 22.36 -4.96 12.15
N PHE A 255 22.00 -4.11 11.18
CA PHE A 255 22.85 -3.78 10.03
C PHE A 255 24.12 -2.99 10.39
N LYS A 256 24.15 -2.30 11.54
CA LYS A 256 25.37 -1.73 12.13
C LYS A 256 26.23 -2.82 12.77
N LEU A 257 25.63 -3.70 13.58
CA LEU A 257 26.36 -4.75 14.32
C LEU A 257 27.06 -5.75 13.39
N ILE A 258 26.41 -6.15 12.30
CA ILE A 258 26.93 -7.16 11.36
C ILE A 258 27.95 -6.62 10.36
N LYS A 259 28.20 -5.30 10.33
CA LYS A 259 29.11 -4.65 9.37
C LYS A 259 30.49 -5.30 9.30
N ASP A 260 31.04 -5.64 10.47
CA ASP A 260 32.40 -6.21 10.60
C ASP A 260 32.39 -7.75 10.70
N LEU A 261 31.20 -8.36 10.55
CA LEU A 261 30.96 -9.80 10.69
C LEU A 261 30.78 -10.51 9.35
N ILE A 262 30.32 -9.80 8.32
CA ILE A 262 30.06 -10.36 6.98
C ILE A 262 30.61 -9.46 5.88
N LYS A 263 30.96 -10.05 4.73
CA LYS A 263 31.46 -9.32 3.55
C LYS A 263 30.44 -8.28 3.07
N GLU A 264 30.91 -7.09 2.70
CA GLU A 264 30.03 -5.95 2.36
C GLU A 264 29.04 -6.27 1.24
N GLY A 265 29.41 -7.07 0.22
CA GLY A 265 28.47 -7.53 -0.81
C GLY A 265 27.27 -8.35 -0.26
N LYS A 266 27.50 -9.19 0.75
CA LYS A 266 26.42 -9.92 1.45
C LYS A 266 25.55 -8.96 2.25
N ARG A 267 26.18 -8.03 2.99
CA ARG A 267 25.49 -7.00 3.77
C ARG A 267 24.60 -6.11 2.89
N THR A 268 25.13 -5.62 1.77
CA THR A 268 24.40 -4.82 0.78
C THR A 268 23.18 -5.56 0.24
N ASN A 269 23.30 -6.85 -0.07
CA ASN A 269 22.15 -7.66 -0.51
C ASN A 269 21.08 -7.84 0.59
N LEU A 270 21.48 -8.01 1.85
CA LEU A 270 20.54 -8.09 2.98
C LEU A 270 19.85 -6.74 3.25
N ILE A 271 20.56 -5.62 3.14
CA ILE A 271 19.97 -4.28 3.26
C ILE A 271 18.98 -4.04 2.10
N LYS A 272 19.37 -4.40 0.87
CA LYS A 272 18.49 -4.29 -0.31
C LYS A 272 17.19 -5.10 -0.16
N ARG A 273 17.29 -6.26 0.49
CA ARG A 273 16.13 -7.07 0.86
C ARG A 273 15.26 -6.38 1.89
N PHE A 274 15.86 -5.85 2.95
CA PHE A 274 15.15 -5.14 4.02
C PHE A 274 14.38 -3.90 3.50
N ILE A 275 14.95 -3.12 2.59
CA ILE A 275 14.27 -1.98 1.94
C ILE A 275 12.98 -2.42 1.21
N GLN A 276 12.89 -3.69 0.80
CA GLN A 276 11.71 -4.28 0.14
C GLN A 276 10.79 -5.05 1.12
N THR A 277 11.16 -5.20 2.40
CA THR A 277 10.40 -5.95 3.41
C THR A 277 9.38 -5.06 4.12
N ASP A 278 8.12 -5.40 3.93
CA ASP A 278 6.95 -4.81 4.59
C ASP A 278 6.35 -5.79 5.63
N ASN A 279 5.18 -5.46 6.19
CA ASN A 279 4.47 -6.29 7.18
C ASN A 279 3.75 -7.52 6.59
N SER A 280 4.03 -7.91 5.34
CA SER A 280 3.39 -9.07 4.72
C SER A 280 3.76 -10.38 5.43
N SER A 281 2.77 -11.25 5.61
CA SER A 281 2.95 -12.63 6.08
C SER A 281 3.23 -13.63 4.94
N THR A 282 3.13 -13.20 3.68
CA THR A 282 3.30 -14.04 2.49
C THR A 282 4.23 -13.41 1.44
N GLY A 283 4.78 -14.25 0.56
CA GLY A 283 5.70 -13.84 -0.50
C GLY A 283 7.17 -13.85 -0.10
N ASN A 284 8.02 -13.27 -0.96
CA ASN A 284 9.49 -13.38 -0.86
C ASN A 284 10.15 -12.31 0.03
N PHE A 285 9.39 -11.36 0.59
CA PHE A 285 9.94 -10.22 1.35
C PHE A 285 9.29 -10.08 2.73
N THR A 286 8.85 -11.17 3.34
CA THR A 286 8.27 -11.19 4.69
C THR A 286 9.31 -10.90 5.78
N GLU A 287 8.85 -10.45 6.95
CA GLU A 287 9.74 -10.21 8.10
C GLU A 287 10.46 -11.49 8.56
N ALA A 288 9.75 -12.61 8.64
CA ALA A 288 10.34 -13.91 9.00
C ALA A 288 11.46 -14.30 8.02
N GLU A 289 11.21 -14.18 6.71
CA GLU A 289 12.23 -14.49 5.72
C GLU A 289 13.45 -13.56 5.82
N LEU A 290 13.26 -12.29 6.15
CA LEU A 290 14.37 -11.38 6.42
C LEU A 290 15.19 -11.79 7.66
N ILE A 291 14.53 -12.12 8.78
CA ILE A 291 15.18 -12.57 10.02
C ILE A 291 16.02 -13.81 9.76
N TRP A 292 15.46 -14.81 9.07
CA TRP A 292 16.17 -16.04 8.73
C TRP A 292 17.43 -15.76 7.90
N GLN A 293 17.31 -14.90 6.89
CA GLN A 293 18.41 -14.57 5.98
C GLN A 293 19.56 -13.85 6.70
N ILE A 294 19.24 -12.86 7.55
CA ILE A 294 20.27 -12.13 8.31
C ILE A 294 20.95 -13.08 9.29
N TYR A 295 20.17 -13.83 10.08
CA TYR A 295 20.70 -14.73 11.10
C TYR A 295 21.58 -15.83 10.50
N GLU A 296 21.09 -16.59 9.53
CA GLU A 296 21.85 -17.70 8.93
C GLU A 296 23.08 -17.20 8.16
N THR A 297 23.01 -16.05 7.48
CA THR A 297 24.18 -15.47 6.79
C THR A 297 25.29 -15.15 7.78
N VAL A 298 24.96 -14.57 8.93
CA VAL A 298 25.94 -14.21 9.97
C VAL A 298 26.44 -15.46 10.70
N ARG A 299 25.54 -16.39 11.05
CA ARG A 299 25.86 -17.67 11.69
C ARG A 299 26.86 -18.48 10.87
N ILE A 300 26.68 -18.55 9.55
CA ILE A 300 27.55 -19.30 8.63
C ILE A 300 28.90 -18.61 8.38
N GLU A 301 28.97 -17.28 8.37
CA GLU A 301 30.25 -16.57 8.16
C GLU A 301 31.14 -16.58 9.42
N ILE A 302 30.53 -16.57 10.61
CA ILE A 302 31.24 -16.54 11.90
C ILE A 302 31.65 -17.93 12.37
N LEU A 303 30.77 -18.93 12.28
CA LEU A 303 30.97 -20.20 12.98
C LEU A 303 31.54 -21.29 12.06
N PRO A 304 32.54 -22.07 12.50
CA PRO A 304 32.94 -23.28 11.79
C PRO A 304 31.80 -24.30 11.75
N LYS A 305 31.82 -25.20 10.76
CA LYS A 305 30.73 -26.15 10.43
C LYS A 305 30.24 -27.03 11.60
N ASN A 306 31.03 -27.16 12.67
CA ASN A 306 30.78 -28.07 13.80
C ASN A 306 30.31 -27.34 15.07
N ASN A 307 29.97 -26.04 15.01
CA ASN A 307 29.62 -25.26 16.20
C ASN A 307 28.15 -25.47 16.64
N THR A 308 27.87 -25.40 17.94
CA THR A 308 26.61 -25.83 18.59
C THR A 308 25.47 -24.80 18.55
N VAL A 309 25.66 -23.64 17.90
CA VAL A 309 24.65 -22.57 17.86
C VAL A 309 23.45 -22.99 17.00
N GLU A 310 22.26 -22.90 17.60
CA GLU A 310 20.99 -23.33 17.02
C GLU A 310 20.75 -22.72 15.62
N LYS A 311 20.46 -23.59 14.65
CA LYS A 311 20.08 -23.21 13.28
C LYS A 311 18.60 -22.86 13.23
N LEU A 312 18.23 -21.85 12.43
CA LEU A 312 16.82 -21.63 12.12
C LEU A 312 16.31 -22.67 11.10
N ASN A 313 15.64 -23.71 11.61
CA ASN A 313 15.18 -24.86 10.84
C ASN A 313 14.09 -24.56 9.79
N ASN A 314 13.37 -23.43 9.92
CA ASN A 314 12.37 -23.00 8.94
C ASN A 314 12.54 -21.52 8.59
N LYS A 315 12.52 -21.22 7.29
CA LYS A 315 12.74 -19.89 6.70
C LYS A 315 11.60 -18.90 6.91
N GLN A 316 10.37 -19.37 7.15
CA GLN A 316 9.18 -18.52 7.28
C GLN A 316 8.36 -18.81 8.55
N LYS A 317 8.54 -19.97 9.19
CA LYS A 317 7.77 -20.43 10.37
C LYS A 317 8.62 -20.63 11.63
N HIS A 318 9.60 -19.75 11.88
CA HIS A 318 10.46 -19.84 13.06
C HIS A 318 9.94 -19.11 14.31
N GLY A 319 8.86 -18.32 14.19
CA GLY A 319 8.23 -17.64 15.34
C GLY A 319 9.15 -16.64 16.07
N LYS A 320 10.15 -16.08 15.38
CA LYS A 320 11.08 -15.09 15.96
C LYS A 320 10.79 -13.71 15.37
N ASN A 321 11.15 -12.67 16.11
CA ASN A 321 10.99 -11.26 15.74
C ASN A 321 12.35 -10.54 15.69
N VAL A 322 12.36 -9.28 15.28
CA VAL A 322 13.58 -8.45 15.20
C VAL A 322 14.32 -8.30 16.54
N LYS A 323 13.60 -8.30 17.68
CA LYS A 323 14.24 -8.27 19.01
C LYS A 323 15.07 -9.52 19.26
N TRP A 324 14.50 -10.70 19.00
CA TRP A 324 15.23 -11.98 19.06
C TRP A 324 16.43 -11.97 18.10
N LEU A 325 16.28 -11.42 16.89
CA LEU A 325 17.40 -11.30 15.94
C LEU A 325 18.54 -10.45 16.53
N LEU A 326 18.21 -9.25 17.02
CA LEU A 326 19.17 -8.32 17.60
C LEU A 326 19.95 -8.94 18.76
N ASP A 327 19.25 -9.62 19.67
CA ASP A 327 19.88 -10.26 20.84
C ASP A 327 20.80 -11.43 20.45
N ASN A 328 20.45 -12.22 19.43
CA ASN A 328 21.30 -13.32 18.97
C ASN A 328 22.46 -12.87 18.08
N ILE A 329 22.31 -11.78 17.33
CA ILE A 329 23.43 -11.15 16.60
C ILE A 329 24.48 -10.58 17.57
N LYS A 330 24.07 -10.03 18.73
CA LYS A 330 25.00 -9.62 19.80
C LYS A 330 25.80 -10.81 20.33
N LYS A 331 25.14 -11.91 20.69
CA LYS A 331 25.80 -13.16 21.13
C LYS A 331 26.79 -13.71 20.10
N LEU A 332 26.41 -13.75 18.82
CA LEU A 332 27.31 -14.17 17.73
C LEU A 332 28.53 -13.25 17.61
N LYS A 333 28.37 -11.93 17.78
CA LYS A 333 29.48 -10.96 17.79
C LYS A 333 30.42 -11.17 18.99
N GLU A 334 29.90 -11.53 20.16
CA GLU A 334 30.70 -11.86 21.34
C GLU A 334 31.54 -13.13 21.14
N VAL A 335 30.93 -14.20 20.60
CA VAL A 335 31.64 -15.46 20.25
C VAL A 335 32.74 -15.20 19.21
N PHE A 336 32.45 -14.45 18.14
CA PHE A 336 33.45 -14.09 17.13
C PHE A 336 34.64 -13.31 17.72
N ASN A 337 34.36 -12.40 18.65
CA ASN A 337 35.38 -11.59 19.30
C ASN A 337 36.21 -12.38 20.32
N SER A 338 35.66 -13.40 20.97
CA SER A 338 36.42 -14.27 21.88
C SER A 338 37.30 -15.27 21.12
N GLU A 339 36.80 -15.84 20.01
CA GLU A 339 37.60 -16.70 19.12
C GLU A 339 38.77 -15.93 18.49
N LYS A 340 38.56 -14.70 18.01
CA LYS A 340 39.65 -13.82 17.51
C LYS A 340 40.67 -13.40 18.58
N LYS A 341 40.31 -13.47 19.87
CA LYS A 341 41.19 -13.11 20.99
C LYS A 341 41.96 -14.29 21.57
N LYS A 342 41.75 -15.53 21.11
CA LYS A 342 42.65 -16.64 21.43
C LYS A 342 44.03 -16.31 20.86
N PRO A 343 45.07 -16.13 21.69
CA PRO A 343 46.38 -15.71 21.22
C PRO A 343 47.04 -16.79 20.37
N GLU A 344 47.95 -16.37 19.50
CA GLU A 344 48.70 -17.23 18.58
C GLU A 344 49.68 -18.20 19.29
N ASN A 345 49.72 -18.18 20.62
CA ASN A 345 50.57 -19.02 21.47
C ASN A 345 50.27 -20.51 21.35
N ASP A 346 49.01 -20.92 21.15
CA ASP A 346 48.67 -22.35 21.05
C ASP A 346 49.25 -22.97 19.76
N LYS A 347 49.32 -22.21 18.65
CA LYS A 347 49.96 -22.65 17.40
C LYS A 347 51.47 -22.82 17.49
N ASN A 348 52.11 -22.23 18.50
CA ASN A 348 53.55 -22.32 18.73
C ASN A 348 53.95 -23.36 19.80
N MET A 349 53.01 -23.90 20.59
CA MET A 349 53.28 -25.07 21.42
C MET A 349 53.21 -26.37 20.60
N GLU A 350 52.23 -26.50 19.69
CA GLU A 350 52.06 -27.71 18.87
C GLU A 350 53.20 -27.94 17.86
N LYS A 351 53.98 -26.90 17.54
CA LYS A 351 55.20 -26.97 16.71
C LYS A 351 56.50 -27.17 17.49
N LYS A 352 56.47 -27.28 18.82
CA LYS A 352 57.67 -27.53 19.66
C LYS A 352 57.77 -28.93 20.24
N ASN A 353 56.78 -29.79 19.95
CA ASN A 353 56.72 -31.18 20.43
C ASN A 353 56.82 -32.23 19.30
N ASN A 354 57.28 -31.84 18.11
CA ASN A 354 57.63 -32.73 16.98
C ASN A 354 59.11 -32.53 16.61
#